data_AF-A0A816LA86-F1
#
_entry.id   AF-A0A816LA86-F1
#
_cell.length_a   1.000
_cell.length_b   1.000
_cell.length_c   1.000
_cell.angle_alpha   90.00
_cell.angle_beta   90.00
_cell.angle_gamma   90.00
#
_symmetry.space_group_name_H-M   'P 1'
#
loop_
_entity.id
_entity.type
_entity.pdbx_description
1 polymer ?
#
loop_
_entity_poly.entity_id
_entity_poly.type
_entity_poly.pdbx_seq_one_letter_code
_entity_poly.pdbx_strand_id
1 'polypeptide(L)'
;MRRHACTLYFIALSLNNLLYSTTILVVGLLDDGYQIRIRIRSALSSKLVTYFGTVLSILSAAFLVLTSIDRWWMSLERRVFTNVRTAKQLIFVITISFSILFIISFIAADLYNSDIVGCRIQGSSAFVQANGWKKAERKMLKEHDLAYGIFQFILFSCLAPFLMSLFGFMTILNIKRSCMVASGPRAARRIENQLVHMLLVQVGVQVLLNLPQCVVGLL
;
A
#
# COMPACT_ATOMS: atom_id res chain seq x y z
N MET A 1 -30.50 -4.53 1.86
CA MET A 1 -29.45 -3.55 1.48
C MET A 1 -28.66 -4.08 0.29
N ARG A 2 -28.73 -3.44 -0.89
CA ARG A 2 -27.86 -3.78 -2.03
C ARG A 2 -26.42 -3.40 -1.65
N ARG A 3 -25.53 -4.38 -1.47
CA ARG A 3 -24.11 -4.12 -1.19
C ARG A 3 -23.45 -3.59 -2.47
N HIS A 4 -23.05 -2.33 -2.47
CA HIS A 4 -22.28 -1.75 -3.56
C HIS A 4 -20.85 -2.32 -3.54
N ALA A 5 -20.29 -2.61 -4.72
CA ALA A 5 -18.91 -3.10 -4.88
C ALA A 5 -17.90 -2.21 -4.14
N CYS A 6 -18.03 -0.89 -4.29
CA CYS A 6 -17.23 0.10 -3.60
C CYS A 6 -17.18 -0.06 -2.06
N THR A 7 -18.29 -0.44 -1.41
CA THR A 7 -18.31 -0.66 0.04
C THR A 7 -17.40 -1.80 0.44
N LEU A 8 -17.20 -2.81 -0.42
CA LEU A 8 -16.30 -3.93 -0.14
C LEU A 8 -14.84 -3.50 -0.17
N TYR A 9 -14.45 -2.63 -1.10
CA TYR A 9 -13.07 -2.09 -1.12
C TYR A 9 -12.79 -1.28 0.14
N PHE A 10 -13.75 -0.48 0.64
CA PHE A 10 -13.59 0.24 1.91
C PHE A 10 -13.54 -0.67 3.13
N ILE A 11 -14.32 -1.76 3.15
CA ILE A 11 -14.24 -2.75 4.23
C ILE A 11 -12.87 -3.44 4.20
N ALA A 12 -12.39 -3.86 3.03
CA ALA A 12 -11.07 -4.46 2.86
C ALA A 12 -9.96 -3.50 3.30
N LEU A 13 -10.05 -2.23 2.90
CA LEU A 13 -9.14 -1.16 3.32
C LEU A 13 -9.15 -0.97 4.84
N SER A 14 -10.32 -0.94 5.46
CA SER A 14 -10.46 -0.75 6.91
C SER A 14 -9.87 -1.93 7.69
N LEU A 15 -10.13 -3.17 7.24
CA LEU A 15 -9.54 -4.37 7.82
C LEU A 15 -8.01 -4.39 7.66
N ASN A 16 -7.51 -4.02 6.49
CA ASN A 16 -6.08 -3.93 6.22
C ASN A 16 -5.39 -2.89 7.14
N ASN A 17 -5.99 -1.70 7.28
CA ASN A 17 -5.45 -0.65 8.16
C ASN A 17 -5.53 -1.05 9.64
N LEU A 18 -6.58 -1.76 10.05
CA LEU A 18 -6.70 -2.31 11.41
C LEU A 18 -5.60 -3.34 11.68
N LEU A 19 -5.37 -4.27 10.76
CA LEU A 19 -4.29 -5.26 10.86
C LEU A 19 -2.91 -4.59 10.92
N TYR A 20 -2.67 -3.59 10.07
CA TYR A 20 -1.42 -2.82 10.05
C TYR A 20 -1.18 -2.10 11.37
N SER A 21 -2.17 -1.35 11.85
CA SER A 21 -2.09 -0.59 13.09
C SER A 21 -1.92 -1.49 14.30
N THR A 22 -2.64 -2.62 14.34
CA THR A 22 -2.50 -3.63 15.40
C THR A 22 -1.09 -4.22 15.41
N THR A 23 -0.54 -4.57 14.25
CA THR A 23 0.81 -5.12 14.15
C THR A 23 1.85 -4.11 14.64
N ILE A 24 1.76 -2.85 14.22
CA ILE A 24 2.69 -1.79 14.66
C ILE A 24 2.54 -1.52 16.15
N LEU A 25 1.31 -1.41 16.65
CA LEU A 25 1.06 -1.11 18.05
C LEU A 25 1.56 -2.22 18.97
N VAL A 26 1.32 -3.49 18.61
CA VAL A 26 1.83 -4.64 19.39
C VAL A 26 3.36 -4.66 19.38
N VAL A 27 3.99 -4.44 18.22
CA VAL A 27 5.45 -4.40 18.12
C VAL A 27 6.02 -3.25 18.93
N GLY A 28 5.44 -2.04 18.83
CA GLY A 28 5.89 -0.86 19.58
C GLY A 28 5.67 -1.01 21.09
N LEU A 29 4.52 -1.55 21.52
CA LEU A 29 4.25 -1.79 22.94
C LEU A 29 5.25 -2.78 23.55
N LEU A 30 5.62 -3.83 22.81
CA LEU A 30 6.60 -4.81 23.28
C LEU A 30 8.02 -4.24 23.31
N ASP A 31 8.40 -3.42 22.32
CA ASP A 31 9.72 -2.79 22.24
C ASP A 31 9.91 -1.69 23.29
N ASP A 32 9.00 -0.71 23.33
CA ASP A 32 9.10 0.46 24.20
C ASP A 32 8.55 0.20 25.60
N GLY A 33 7.41 -0.51 25.70
CA GLY A 33 6.70 -0.73 26.96
C GLY A 33 7.32 -1.84 27.80
N TYR A 34 7.75 -2.93 27.17
CA TYR A 34 8.28 -4.11 27.88
C TYR A 34 9.79 -4.30 27.70
N GLN A 35 10.46 -3.45 26.90
CA GLN A 35 11.88 -3.61 26.53
C GLN A 35 12.19 -4.96 25.86
N ILE A 36 11.17 -5.66 25.35
CA ILE A 36 11.30 -6.92 24.63
C ILE A 36 11.49 -6.57 23.16
N ARG A 37 12.76 -6.43 22.75
CA ARG A 37 13.13 -6.13 21.37
C ARG A 37 12.89 -7.32 20.44
N ILE A 38 11.65 -7.56 20.04
CA ILE A 38 11.24 -8.70 19.20
C ILE A 38 12.07 -8.79 17.91
N ARG A 39 12.36 -7.63 17.31
CA ARG A 39 13.14 -7.52 16.07
C ARG A 39 14.56 -8.04 16.22
N ILE A 40 15.15 -7.95 17.41
CA ILE A 40 16.52 -8.41 17.68
C ILE A 40 16.49 -9.86 18.19
N ARG A 41 15.45 -10.22 18.95
CA ARG A 41 15.34 -11.53 19.59
C ARG A 41 15.12 -12.68 18.60
N SER A 42 14.45 -12.43 17.48
CA SER A 42 14.11 -13.47 16.50
C SER A 42 14.15 -12.95 15.06
N ALA A 43 14.96 -13.60 14.22
CA ALA A 43 15.04 -13.33 12.79
C ALA A 43 13.74 -13.55 12.06
N LEU A 44 13.00 -14.60 12.44
CA LEU A 44 11.68 -14.85 11.86
C LEU A 44 10.71 -13.72 12.18
N SER A 45 10.65 -13.28 13.44
CA SER A 45 9.74 -12.21 13.86
C SER A 45 10.06 -10.90 13.15
N SER A 46 11.35 -10.59 13.00
CA SER A 46 11.77 -9.38 12.30
C SER A 46 11.43 -9.39 10.81
N LYS A 47 11.66 -10.53 10.14
CA LYS A 47 11.25 -10.78 8.75
C LYS A 47 9.74 -10.60 8.58
N LEU A 48 8.94 -11.21 9.46
CA LEU A 48 7.49 -11.11 9.43
C LEU A 48 7.00 -9.68 9.64
N VAL A 49 7.51 -8.96 10.64
CA VAL A 49 7.12 -7.56 10.89
C VAL A 49 7.44 -6.67 9.70
N THR A 50 8.62 -6.84 9.10
CA THR A 50 9.04 -6.07 7.92
C THR A 50 8.17 -6.41 6.70
N TYR A 51 7.92 -7.70 6.47
CA TYR A 51 7.08 -8.17 5.38
C TYR A 51 5.63 -7.68 5.50
N PHE A 52 4.99 -7.91 6.65
CA PHE A 52 3.62 -7.46 6.89
C PHE A 52 3.50 -5.93 6.86
N GLY A 53 4.46 -5.22 7.46
CA GLY A 53 4.48 -3.75 7.41
C GLY A 53 4.53 -3.23 5.98
N THR A 54 5.36 -3.87 5.14
CA THR A 54 5.47 -3.54 3.72
C THR A 54 4.18 -3.90 2.98
N VAL A 55 3.76 -5.16 2.98
CA VAL A 55 2.58 -5.64 2.23
C VAL A 55 1.30 -4.89 2.63
N LEU A 56 1.03 -4.69 3.92
CA LEU A 56 -0.19 -4.04 4.38
C LEU A 56 -0.22 -2.55 4.02
N SER A 57 0.91 -1.84 4.10
CA SER A 57 0.99 -0.43 3.67
C SER A 57 0.62 -0.30 2.18
N ILE A 58 1.13 -1.23 1.38
CA ILE A 58 0.97 -1.26 -0.08
C ILE A 58 -0.47 -1.60 -0.49
N LEU A 59 -1.05 -2.61 0.15
CA LEU A 59 -2.43 -3.01 -0.10
C LEU A 59 -3.41 -1.87 0.22
N SER A 60 -3.11 -1.04 1.21
CA SER A 60 -3.91 0.14 1.54
C SER A 60 -4.03 1.09 0.34
N ALA A 61 -2.89 1.44 -0.27
CA ALA A 61 -2.86 2.28 -1.48
C ALA A 61 -3.53 1.59 -2.68
N ALA A 62 -3.34 0.28 -2.85
CA ALA A 62 -3.94 -0.47 -3.94
C ALA A 62 -5.49 -0.51 -3.85
N PHE A 63 -6.05 -0.76 -2.66
CA PHE A 63 -7.51 -0.74 -2.46
C PHE A 63 -8.10 0.65 -2.70
N LEU A 64 -7.34 1.70 -2.41
CA LEU A 64 -7.74 3.06 -2.70
C LEU A 64 -7.76 3.36 -4.20
N VAL A 65 -6.73 2.96 -4.94
CA VAL A 65 -6.72 3.03 -6.42
C VAL A 65 -7.89 2.25 -7.00
N LEU A 66 -8.16 1.03 -6.50
CA LEU A 66 -9.32 0.23 -6.93
C LEU A 66 -10.65 0.93 -6.68
N THR A 67 -10.77 1.63 -5.56
CA THR A 67 -11.98 2.37 -5.23
C THR A 67 -12.19 3.54 -6.21
N SER A 68 -11.11 4.26 -6.56
CA SER A 68 -11.16 5.34 -7.56
C SER A 68 -11.50 4.81 -8.95
N ILE A 69 -10.93 3.67 -9.33
CA ILE A 69 -11.25 2.92 -10.56
C ILE A 69 -12.75 2.56 -10.57
N ASP A 70 -13.25 1.81 -9.59
CA ASP A 70 -14.66 1.39 -9.52
C ASP A 70 -15.62 2.59 -9.65
N ARG A 71 -15.27 3.73 -9.06
CA ARG A 71 -16.05 4.97 -9.15
C ARG A 71 -16.00 5.64 -10.50
N TRP A 72 -14.84 5.68 -11.14
CA TRP A 72 -14.74 6.15 -12.51
C TRP A 72 -15.58 5.26 -13.45
N TRP A 73 -15.52 3.93 -13.32
CA TRP A 73 -16.36 3.04 -14.12
C TRP A 73 -17.86 3.24 -13.88
N MET A 74 -18.28 3.45 -12.63
CA MET A 74 -19.67 3.81 -12.30
C MET A 74 -20.14 5.07 -13.02
N SER A 75 -19.25 6.07 -13.18
CA SER A 75 -19.59 7.33 -13.85
C SER A 75 -19.79 7.22 -15.36
N LEU A 76 -19.33 6.14 -15.99
CA LEU A 76 -19.44 5.91 -17.44
C LEU A 76 -20.75 5.21 -17.85
N GLU A 77 -21.73 5.11 -16.94
CA GLU A 77 -23.01 4.37 -17.12
C GLU A 77 -22.87 2.87 -17.46
N ARG A 78 -21.65 2.35 -17.60
CA ARG A 78 -21.35 0.92 -17.80
C ARG A 78 -21.35 0.17 -16.47
N ARG A 79 -22.55 -0.18 -15.99
CA ARG A 79 -22.74 -0.90 -14.71
C ARG A 79 -22.20 -2.34 -14.69
N VAL A 80 -21.78 -2.90 -15.83
CA VAL A 80 -21.36 -4.31 -15.94
C VAL A 80 -20.19 -4.66 -15.02
N PHE A 81 -19.28 -3.72 -14.75
CA PHE A 81 -18.10 -3.96 -13.90
C PHE A 81 -18.36 -3.83 -12.39
N THR A 82 -19.54 -3.36 -11.98
CA THR A 82 -19.87 -3.10 -10.56
C THR A 82 -20.47 -4.31 -9.85
N ASN A 83 -20.08 -5.51 -10.27
CA ASN A 83 -20.55 -6.74 -9.64
C ASN A 83 -19.76 -7.04 -8.37
N VAL A 84 -20.47 -7.33 -7.28
CA VAL A 84 -19.92 -7.78 -6.00
C VAL A 84 -18.97 -8.98 -6.17
N ARG A 85 -19.28 -9.90 -7.09
CA ARG A 85 -18.43 -11.09 -7.34
C ARG A 85 -17.08 -10.68 -7.92
N THR A 86 -17.08 -9.78 -8.90
CA THR A 86 -15.86 -9.25 -9.53
C THR A 86 -15.04 -8.46 -8.52
N ALA A 87 -15.67 -7.63 -7.68
CA ALA A 87 -14.95 -6.89 -6.64
C ALA A 87 -14.24 -7.80 -5.63
N LYS A 88 -14.91 -8.88 -5.18
CA LYS A 88 -14.28 -9.89 -4.31
C LYS A 88 -13.10 -10.58 -4.97
N GLN A 89 -13.25 -10.98 -6.25
CA GLN A 89 -12.17 -11.60 -7.02
C GLN A 89 -10.99 -10.64 -7.17
N LEU A 90 -11.25 -9.36 -7.46
CA LEU A 90 -10.20 -8.35 -7.63
C LEU A 90 -9.45 -8.08 -6.33
N ILE A 91 -10.16 -7.95 -5.20
CA ILE A 91 -9.54 -7.82 -3.87
C ILE A 91 -8.63 -9.01 -3.59
N PHE A 92 -9.12 -10.23 -3.83
CA PHE A 92 -8.37 -11.46 -3.59
C PHE A 92 -7.13 -11.56 -4.48
N VAL A 93 -7.28 -11.33 -5.79
CA VAL A 93 -6.19 -11.38 -6.77
C VAL A 93 -5.12 -10.35 -6.44
N ILE A 94 -5.49 -9.10 -6.13
CA ILE A 94 -4.54 -8.06 -5.74
C ILE A 94 -3.84 -8.40 -4.42
N THR A 95 -4.59 -8.88 -3.43
CA THR A 95 -4.00 -9.28 -2.14
C THR A 95 -2.93 -10.35 -2.34
N ILE A 96 -3.23 -11.38 -3.13
CA ILE A 96 -2.29 -12.48 -3.41
C ILE A 96 -1.13 -11.99 -4.29
N SER A 97 -1.40 -11.24 -5.36
CA SER A 97 -0.34 -10.82 -6.28
C SER A 97 0.68 -9.93 -5.58
N PHE A 98 0.24 -8.97 -4.76
CA PHE A 98 1.15 -8.16 -3.95
C PHE A 98 1.83 -8.99 -2.85
N SER A 99 1.13 -9.92 -2.19
CA SER A 99 1.77 -10.79 -1.20
C SER A 99 2.90 -11.63 -1.81
N ILE A 100 2.72 -12.14 -3.03
CA ILE A 100 3.73 -12.89 -3.79
C ILE A 100 4.85 -11.95 -4.27
N LEU A 101 4.51 -10.80 -4.85
CA LEU A 101 5.50 -9.84 -5.36
C LEU A 101 6.47 -9.38 -4.27
N PHE A 102 5.97 -9.19 -3.05
CA PHE A 102 6.75 -8.74 -1.90
C PHE A 102 7.32 -9.89 -1.05
N ILE A 103 7.20 -11.15 -1.50
CA ILE A 103 7.87 -12.28 -0.82
C ILE A 103 9.39 -12.12 -0.83
N ILE A 104 9.92 -11.43 -1.84
CA ILE A 104 11.35 -11.10 -1.95
C ILE A 104 11.79 -10.26 -0.75
N SER A 105 10.96 -9.34 -0.24
CA SER A 105 11.27 -8.55 0.96
C SER A 105 11.43 -9.43 2.20
N PHE A 106 10.64 -10.50 2.31
CA PHE A 106 10.75 -11.46 3.41
C PHE A 106 12.07 -12.23 3.35
N ILE A 107 12.50 -12.62 2.15
CA ILE A 107 13.76 -13.34 1.93
C ILE A 107 14.96 -12.40 2.17
N ALA A 108 14.89 -11.16 1.67
CA ALA A 108 15.94 -10.17 1.75
C ALA A 108 16.08 -9.49 3.13
N ALA A 109 15.07 -9.59 4.00
CA ALA A 109 15.14 -9.01 5.34
C ALA A 109 16.04 -9.86 6.26
N ASP A 110 17.35 -9.68 6.23
CA ASP A 110 18.26 -10.45 7.10
C ASP A 110 18.55 -9.75 8.44
N LEU A 111 18.96 -10.52 9.46
CA LEU A 111 19.36 -9.96 10.76
C LEU A 111 20.84 -9.60 10.74
N TYR A 112 21.17 -8.31 10.86
CA TYR A 112 22.55 -7.87 11.03
C TYR A 112 22.87 -7.69 12.52
N ASN A 113 23.74 -8.57 13.04
CA ASN A 113 24.05 -8.65 14.48
C ASN A 113 24.80 -7.44 15.06
N SER A 114 25.30 -6.50 14.25
CA SER A 114 26.06 -5.35 14.77
C SER A 114 25.33 -4.00 14.71
N ASP A 115 24.12 -3.94 14.17
CA ASP A 115 23.34 -2.70 14.17
C ASP A 115 22.39 -2.65 15.38
N ILE A 116 22.67 -1.70 16.28
CA ILE A 116 21.83 -1.38 17.44
C ILE A 116 20.44 -0.84 16.99
N VAL A 117 20.30 -0.48 15.71
CA VAL A 117 19.15 0.16 15.07
C VAL A 117 18.31 -0.84 14.27
N GLY A 118 17.94 -1.97 14.88
CA GLY A 118 16.93 -2.90 14.36
C GLY A 118 17.22 -3.58 13.01
N CYS A 119 16.29 -4.42 12.54
CA CYS A 119 16.42 -5.02 11.20
C CYS A 119 16.20 -3.98 10.12
N ARG A 120 17.22 -3.80 9.29
CA ARG A 120 17.12 -3.16 7.98
C ARG A 120 17.01 -4.23 6.90
N ILE A 121 16.25 -3.92 5.84
CA ILE A 121 16.32 -4.68 4.59
C ILE A 121 17.75 -4.48 4.06
N GLN A 122 18.53 -5.56 4.02
CA GLN A 122 19.92 -5.53 3.59
C GLN A 122 20.05 -6.56 2.48
N GLY A 123 20.53 -6.15 1.31
CA GLY A 123 20.57 -7.01 0.13
C GLY A 123 21.49 -8.22 0.25
N SER A 124 22.37 -8.27 1.24
CA SER A 124 23.23 -9.43 1.51
C SER A 124 24.11 -9.20 2.72
N SER A 125 23.99 -10.11 3.67
CA SER A 125 25.12 -10.45 4.52
C SER A 125 25.20 -11.94 4.84
N ALA A 126 24.10 -12.71 4.75
CA ALA A 126 24.15 -14.18 4.90
C ALA A 126 25.10 -14.91 3.94
N PHE A 127 25.29 -14.45 2.70
CA PHE A 127 26.12 -15.17 1.73
C PHE A 127 27.61 -14.79 1.77
N VAL A 128 27.95 -13.64 2.36
CA VAL A 128 29.31 -13.04 2.24
C VAL A 128 30.18 -13.34 3.46
N GLN A 129 29.62 -13.79 4.59
CA GLN A 129 30.42 -14.01 5.81
C GLN A 129 31.04 -15.41 5.92
N ALA A 130 30.58 -16.39 5.13
CA ALA A 130 31.09 -17.76 5.21
C ALA A 130 32.39 -18.00 4.41
N ASN A 131 32.66 -17.19 3.39
CA ASN A 131 33.82 -17.37 2.51
C ASN A 131 34.46 -16.00 2.29
N GLY A 132 35.77 -15.84 2.42
CA GLY A 132 36.51 -14.58 2.25
C GLY A 132 36.43 -13.96 0.83
N TRP A 133 35.23 -13.63 0.38
CA TRP A 133 34.89 -13.26 -0.98
C TRP A 133 34.84 -11.74 -1.13
N LYS A 134 35.91 -11.27 -1.80
CA LYS A 134 36.03 -10.19 -2.78
C LYS A 134 35.10 -8.97 -2.64
N LYS A 135 35.75 -7.82 -2.49
CA LYS A 135 35.25 -6.43 -2.59
C LYS A 135 34.32 -6.13 -3.79
N ALA A 136 34.33 -6.96 -4.85
CA ALA A 136 33.54 -6.78 -6.07
C ALA A 136 32.05 -7.17 -5.92
N GLU A 137 31.73 -8.24 -5.19
CA GLU A 137 30.33 -8.67 -4.98
C GLU A 137 29.55 -7.70 -4.09
N ARG A 138 30.25 -7.04 -3.15
CA ARG A 138 29.68 -5.95 -2.34
C ARG A 138 29.21 -4.74 -3.15
N LYS A 139 29.76 -4.52 -4.36
CA LYS A 139 29.36 -3.39 -5.22
C LYS A 139 28.07 -3.70 -5.97
N MET A 140 27.98 -4.88 -6.59
CA MET A 140 26.81 -5.31 -7.37
C MET A 140 25.53 -5.36 -6.53
N LEU A 141 25.69 -5.69 -5.26
CA LEU A 141 24.58 -5.92 -4.38
C LEU A 141 23.99 -4.64 -3.77
N LYS A 142 24.82 -3.62 -3.52
CA LYS A 142 24.34 -2.27 -3.18
C LYS A 142 23.45 -1.67 -4.28
N GLU A 143 23.70 -2.03 -5.54
CA GLU A 143 22.91 -1.54 -6.68
C GLU A 143 21.50 -2.19 -6.69
N HIS A 144 21.38 -3.46 -6.27
CA HIS A 144 20.09 -4.14 -6.19
C HIS A 144 19.17 -3.57 -5.09
N ASP A 145 19.71 -3.25 -3.91
CA ASP A 145 18.93 -2.65 -2.82
C ASP A 145 18.39 -1.28 -3.20
N LEU A 146 19.22 -0.47 -3.86
CA LEU A 146 18.82 0.85 -4.34
C LEU A 146 17.72 0.72 -5.42
N ALA A 147 17.89 -0.19 -6.37
CA ALA A 147 16.87 -0.43 -7.41
C ALA A 147 15.54 -0.88 -6.82
N TYR A 148 15.57 -1.75 -5.80
CA TYR A 148 14.37 -2.20 -5.09
C TYR A 148 13.69 -1.07 -4.33
N GLY A 149 14.47 -0.27 -3.59
CA GLY A 149 13.95 0.92 -2.89
C GLY A 149 13.34 1.95 -3.85
N ILE A 150 14.01 2.24 -4.97
CA ILE A 150 13.50 3.13 -6.02
C ILE A 150 12.22 2.54 -6.64
N PHE A 151 12.16 1.24 -6.91
CA PHE A 151 10.97 0.59 -7.44
C PHE A 151 9.78 0.72 -6.48
N GLN A 152 9.98 0.42 -5.20
CA GLN A 152 8.95 0.63 -4.17
C GLN A 152 8.51 2.09 -4.12
N PHE A 153 9.47 3.02 -4.08
CA PHE A 153 9.21 4.44 -4.09
C PHE A 153 8.34 4.87 -5.27
N ILE A 154 8.72 4.50 -6.50
CA ILE A 154 7.95 4.86 -7.70
C ILE A 154 6.53 4.29 -7.61
N LEU A 155 6.39 3.05 -7.13
CA LEU A 155 5.09 2.38 -7.06
C LEU A 155 4.16 3.04 -6.01
N PHE A 156 4.69 3.42 -4.84
CA PHE A 156 3.87 3.99 -3.74
C PHE A 156 3.72 5.49 -3.79
N SER A 157 4.82 6.18 -4.02
CA SER A 157 4.90 7.63 -3.89
C SER A 157 4.45 8.35 -5.14
N CYS A 158 4.60 7.70 -6.31
CA CYS A 158 4.27 8.32 -7.59
C CYS A 158 3.05 7.65 -8.22
N LEU A 159 3.10 6.33 -8.46
CA LEU A 159 2.10 5.65 -9.29
C LEU A 159 0.72 5.61 -8.62
N ALA A 160 0.62 5.19 -7.36
CA ALA A 160 -0.66 5.13 -6.66
C ALA A 160 -1.36 6.51 -6.57
N PRO A 161 -0.74 7.59 -6.06
CA PRO A 161 -1.41 8.90 -6.01
C PRO A 161 -1.67 9.48 -7.40
N PHE A 162 -0.80 9.22 -8.38
CA PHE A 162 -1.05 9.61 -9.77
C PHE A 162 -2.31 8.96 -10.33
N LEU A 163 -2.45 7.63 -10.18
CA LEU A 163 -3.64 6.90 -10.63
C LEU A 163 -4.90 7.36 -9.88
N MET A 164 -4.81 7.55 -8.56
CA MET A 164 -5.94 8.05 -7.78
C MET A 164 -6.38 9.45 -8.22
N SER A 165 -5.42 10.35 -8.48
CA SER A 165 -5.68 11.71 -8.97
C SER A 165 -6.32 11.68 -10.36
N LEU A 166 -5.75 10.88 -11.28
CA LEU A 166 -6.26 10.71 -12.64
C LEU A 166 -7.71 10.19 -12.64
N PHE A 167 -7.99 9.09 -11.95
CA PHE A 167 -9.34 8.52 -11.89
C PHE A 167 -10.31 9.40 -11.10
N GLY A 168 -9.84 10.08 -10.04
CA GLY A 168 -10.63 11.05 -9.30
C GLY A 168 -11.06 12.22 -10.18
N PHE A 169 -10.12 12.80 -10.94
CA PHE A 169 -10.39 13.89 -11.87
C PHE A 169 -11.36 13.47 -12.98
N MET A 170 -11.12 12.30 -13.59
CA MET A 170 -12.02 11.75 -14.62
C MET A 170 -13.43 11.50 -14.09
N THR A 171 -13.57 11.04 -12.84
CA THR A 171 -14.86 10.87 -12.18
C THR A 171 -15.59 12.21 -12.04
N ILE A 172 -14.89 13.27 -11.65
CA ILE A 172 -15.48 14.62 -11.53
C ILE A 172 -15.95 15.15 -12.90
N LEU A 173 -15.14 14.99 -13.94
CA LEU A 173 -15.50 15.41 -15.29
C LEU A 173 -16.76 14.68 -15.79
N ASN A 174 -16.83 13.37 -15.57
CA ASN A 174 -17.98 12.57 -15.97
C ASN A 174 -19.24 12.96 -15.19
N ILE A 175 -19.15 13.16 -13.87
CA ILE A 175 -20.29 13.62 -13.06
C ILE A 175 -20.78 14.99 -13.53
N LYS A 176 -19.89 15.93 -13.82
CA LYS A 176 -20.27 17.25 -14.36
C LYS A 176 -20.99 17.13 -15.70
N ARG A 177 -20.52 16.24 -16.58
CA ARG A 177 -21.15 15.97 -17.87
C ARG A 177 -22.54 15.34 -17.71
N SER A 178 -22.69 14.33 -16.86
CA SER A 178 -23.98 13.67 -16.59
C SER A 178 -24.98 14.59 -15.89
N CYS A 179 -24.52 15.53 -15.06
CA CYS A 179 -25.40 16.53 -14.41
C CYS A 179 -26.07 17.48 -15.40
N MET A 180 -25.44 17.75 -16.55
CA MET A 180 -26.03 18.57 -17.60
C MET A 180 -27.14 17.84 -18.36
N VAL A 181 -27.12 16.50 -18.38
CA VAL A 181 -28.01 15.67 -19.22
C VAL A 181 -29.19 15.08 -18.45
N ALA A 182 -29.04 14.73 -17.16
CA ALA A 182 -30.04 13.92 -16.46
C ALA A 182 -30.53 14.56 -15.15
N SER A 183 -31.84 14.85 -15.06
CA SER A 183 -32.57 15.28 -13.85
C SER A 183 -32.78 14.13 -12.84
N GLY A 184 -31.69 13.48 -12.40
CA GLY A 184 -31.76 12.43 -11.38
C GLY A 184 -32.14 12.95 -9.98
N PRO A 185 -32.60 12.06 -9.07
CA PRO A 185 -33.01 12.44 -7.72
C PRO A 185 -31.86 13.08 -6.92
N ARG A 186 -32.13 14.24 -6.30
CA ARG A 186 -31.15 15.06 -5.54
C ARG A 186 -30.39 14.28 -4.46
N ALA A 187 -31.01 13.27 -3.85
CA ALA A 187 -30.41 12.47 -2.77
C ALA A 187 -29.20 11.64 -3.25
N ALA A 188 -29.29 11.03 -4.44
CA ALA A 188 -28.20 10.22 -4.99
C ALA A 188 -26.97 11.09 -5.29
N ARG A 189 -27.19 12.29 -5.84
CA ARG A 189 -26.11 13.26 -6.13
C ARG A 189 -25.37 13.70 -4.86
N ARG A 190 -26.09 13.89 -3.74
CA ARG A 190 -25.46 14.30 -2.48
C ARG A 190 -24.50 13.23 -1.97
N ILE A 191 -24.90 11.96 -2.02
CA ILE A 191 -24.08 10.82 -1.61
C ILE A 191 -22.85 10.68 -2.52
N GLU A 192 -23.02 10.85 -3.83
CA GLU A 192 -21.91 10.82 -4.78
C GLU A 192 -20.89 11.94 -4.53
N ASN A 193 -21.37 13.18 -4.34
CA ASN A 193 -20.49 14.31 -4.03
C ASN A 193 -19.75 14.12 -2.69
N GLN A 194 -20.44 13.62 -1.67
CA GLN A 194 -19.81 13.32 -0.38
C GLN A 194 -18.68 12.29 -0.55
N LEU A 195 -18.91 11.26 -1.35
CA LEU A 195 -17.91 10.23 -1.57
C LEU A 195 -16.72 10.73 -2.38
N VAL A 196 -16.94 11.53 -3.42
CA VAL A 196 -15.85 12.14 -4.20
C VAL A 196 -15.00 13.03 -3.29
N HIS A 197 -15.64 13.83 -2.43
CA HIS A 197 -14.93 14.66 -1.46
C HIS A 197 -14.12 13.81 -0.47
N MET A 198 -14.69 12.70 0.01
CA MET A 198 -13.98 11.75 0.89
C MET A 198 -12.73 11.18 0.20
N LEU A 199 -12.85 10.76 -1.06
CA LEU A 199 -11.72 10.24 -1.84
C LEU A 199 -10.64 11.32 -2.06
N LEU A 200 -11.03 12.56 -2.38
CA LEU A 200 -10.11 13.65 -2.64
C LEU A 200 -9.32 14.03 -1.37
N VAL A 201 -10.01 14.12 -0.23
CA VAL A 201 -9.36 14.33 1.08
C VAL A 201 -8.41 13.18 1.39
N GLN A 202 -8.83 11.94 1.15
CA GLN A 202 -7.99 10.77 1.41
C GLN A 202 -6.72 10.75 0.54
N VAL A 203 -6.82 11.09 -0.75
CA VAL A 203 -5.65 11.27 -1.63
C VAL A 203 -4.75 12.38 -1.13
N GLY A 204 -5.33 13.54 -0.77
CA GLY A 204 -4.56 14.67 -0.27
C GLY A 204 -3.78 14.32 1.00
N VAL A 205 -4.41 13.64 1.95
CA VAL A 205 -3.76 13.15 3.17
C VAL A 205 -2.67 12.12 2.85
N GLN A 206 -2.95 11.16 1.97
CA GLN A 206 -1.98 10.15 1.55
C GLN A 206 -0.71 10.80 0.95
N VAL A 207 -0.88 11.76 0.05
CA VAL A 207 0.25 12.50 -0.57
C VAL A 207 0.99 13.31 0.49
N LEU A 208 0.28 14.06 1.32
CA LEU A 208 0.88 14.90 2.35
C LEU A 208 1.70 14.11 3.37
N LEU A 209 1.21 12.94 3.81
CA LEU A 209 1.88 12.10 4.80
C LEU A 209 3.02 11.27 4.21
N ASN A 210 2.92 10.84 2.95
CA ASN A 210 3.98 10.05 2.32
C ASN A 210 5.12 10.92 1.79
N LEU A 211 4.87 12.17 1.41
CA LEU A 211 5.88 13.05 0.81
C LEU A 211 7.12 13.27 1.70
N PRO A 212 7.01 13.47 3.04
CA PRO A 212 8.17 13.53 3.91
C PRO A 212 9.01 12.25 3.90
N GLN A 213 8.35 11.07 3.91
CA GLN A 213 9.05 9.79 3.83
C GLN A 213 9.78 9.64 2.49
N CYS A 214 9.21 10.19 1.43
CA CYS A 214 9.82 10.22 0.11
C CYS A 214 11.10 11.06 0.09
N VAL A 215 11.03 12.26 0.66
CA VAL A 215 12.17 13.18 0.72
C VAL A 215 13.30 12.57 1.57
N VAL A 216 12.95 12.01 2.74
CA VAL A 216 13.94 11.38 3.63
C VAL A 216 14.53 10.12 3.01
N GLY A 217 13.77 9.34 2.24
CA GLY A 217 14.29 8.15 1.55
C GLY A 217 15.22 8.45 0.37
N LEU A 218 15.22 9.69 -0.12
CA LEU A 218 16.04 10.14 -1.26
C LEU A 218 17.33 10.85 -0.81
N LEU A 219 17.37 11.33 0.44
CA LEU A 219 18.53 11.94 1.10
C LEU A 219 19.45 10.88 1.71
#